data_AF-A0A943FKX0-F1
#
_entry.id   AF-A0A943FKX0-F1
#
_cell.length_a   1.000
_cell.length_b   1.000
_cell.length_c   1.000
_cell.angle_alpha   90.00
_cell.angle_beta   90.00
_cell.angle_gamma   90.00
#
_symmetry.space_group_name_H-M   'P 1'
#
loop_
_entity.id
_entity.type
_entity.pdbx_description
1 polymer ?
#
loop_
_entity_poly.entity_id
_entity_poly.type
_entity_poly.pdbx_seq_one_letter_code
_entity_poly.pdbx_strand_id
1 'polypeptide(L)'
;MAHYNDMREFLEELKKRGDLMVIDKKVSPVHEICAFTRKASDMGGPALLFTNVEGYDMPVLSGLYGTRERVRLALGLGDDTKSVIKEYVAHENKFIPPVTVGDDEAPVHEVVLTGDAVDLYKLPILTNFEKDLGPYITAGVQMANDPITGVRNSSMHRMLLLDKNHMTCFAPKGRHLGTIIERNEDNGKGTEIATVIGGDPIIAIASQCRPALGTDEMGMAGGLRGEAVKMVKCKTIDVEVPATAEIVIEGRTLPGLREDDGPFGEYPGTYSEVRKAPVVEITAITMRKDAIFQNAYTGMPMTENHWMMDLAATALAYREAYKICPDIHDICLTSGGTSRHHCVVSIKKRHPYEPRNVMTALLAANIGIKLCVVVDEDIDVHDMQQVEWAINTRMQADRDVMILPVMYSPTLDPSAPYPRASSKMGIDATAPLEDKEAFAPVFTPGQDAPYIEEMLRDFMDKRRK
;
A
#
# COMPACT_ATOMS: atom_id res chain seq x y z
N MET A 1 11.11 14.44 13.61
CA MET A 1 10.84 13.49 12.52
C MET A 1 11.56 13.99 11.30
N ALA A 2 12.35 13.14 10.66
CA ALA A 2 12.79 13.43 9.30
C ALA A 2 11.60 13.21 8.38
N HIS A 3 11.29 14.19 7.52
CA HIS A 3 10.35 14.05 6.42
C HIS A 3 11.02 14.63 5.17
N TYR A 4 10.53 14.21 4.00
CA TYR A 4 11.05 14.64 2.70
C TYR A 4 10.01 15.56 2.05
N ASN A 5 10.45 16.66 1.44
CA ASN A 5 9.54 17.60 0.81
C ASN A 5 8.94 17.05 -0.49
N ASP A 6 9.67 16.15 -1.16
CA ASP A 6 9.25 15.50 -2.40
C ASP A 6 9.93 14.14 -2.59
N MET A 7 9.62 13.48 -3.71
CA MET A 7 10.22 12.20 -4.08
C MET A 7 11.74 12.30 -4.21
N ARG A 8 12.27 13.41 -4.73
CA ARG A 8 13.70 13.55 -5.06
C ARG A 8 14.56 13.65 -3.81
N GLU A 9 14.12 14.37 -2.78
CA GLU A 9 14.80 14.39 -1.48
C GLU A 9 14.87 12.99 -0.86
N PHE A 10 13.82 12.17 -1.01
CA PHE A 10 13.85 10.79 -0.55
C PHE A 10 14.83 9.93 -1.36
N LEU A 11 14.88 10.09 -2.68
CA LEU A 11 15.86 9.39 -3.53
C LEU A 11 17.31 9.73 -3.14
N GLU A 12 17.60 10.98 -2.80
CA GLU A 12 18.93 11.38 -2.32
C GLU A 12 19.27 10.74 -0.96
N GLU A 13 18.31 10.56 -0.07
CA GLU A 13 18.52 9.79 1.16
C GLU A 13 18.79 8.30 0.87
N LEU A 14 18.01 7.68 -0.01
CA LEU A 14 18.22 6.28 -0.40
C LEU A 14 19.61 6.10 -1.02
N LYS A 15 20.05 7.04 -1.86
CA LYS A 15 21.39 7.06 -2.44
C LYS A 15 22.49 7.12 -1.37
N LYS A 16 22.36 7.99 -0.36
CA LYS A 16 23.31 8.07 0.77
C LYS A 16 23.42 6.75 1.54
N ARG A 17 22.31 6.01 1.64
CA ARG A 17 22.24 4.71 2.33
C ARG A 17 22.67 3.53 1.47
N GLY A 18 22.95 3.75 0.19
CA GLY A 18 23.20 2.66 -0.76
C GLY A 18 21.95 1.84 -1.09
N ASP A 19 20.76 2.38 -0.86
CA ASP A 19 19.44 1.75 -1.08
C ASP A 19 18.74 2.26 -2.37
N LEU A 20 19.47 2.99 -3.22
CA LEU A 20 19.08 3.37 -4.57
C LEU A 20 20.15 2.92 -5.56
N MET A 21 19.74 2.16 -6.57
CA MET A 21 20.59 1.73 -7.68
C MET A 21 20.19 2.47 -8.96
N VAL A 22 21.14 3.17 -9.58
CA VAL A 22 20.97 3.80 -10.90
C VAL A 22 21.37 2.81 -11.98
N ILE A 23 20.52 2.64 -12.99
CA ILE A 23 20.70 1.70 -14.10
C ILE A 23 20.70 2.49 -15.41
N ASP A 24 21.89 2.65 -15.99
CA ASP A 24 22.11 3.35 -17.27
C ASP A 24 22.04 2.41 -18.50
N LYS A 25 21.86 1.11 -18.26
CA LYS A 25 21.64 0.12 -19.33
C LYS A 25 20.32 0.45 -20.03
N LYS A 26 20.32 0.42 -21.37
CA LYS A 26 19.08 0.49 -22.15
C LYS A 26 18.15 -0.67 -21.77
N VAL A 27 16.95 -0.34 -21.30
CA VAL A 27 15.93 -1.30 -20.84
C VAL A 27 14.58 -1.06 -21.51
N SER A 28 13.82 -2.13 -21.70
CA SER A 28 12.47 -2.06 -22.25
C SER A 28 11.41 -1.71 -21.18
N PRO A 29 10.45 -0.80 -21.48
CA PRO A 29 9.27 -0.57 -20.62
C PRO A 29 8.26 -1.73 -20.69
N VAL A 30 8.45 -2.69 -21.61
CA VAL A 30 7.66 -3.91 -21.71
C VAL A 30 8.39 -5.01 -20.94
N HIS A 31 7.89 -5.33 -19.75
CA HIS A 31 8.36 -6.40 -18.85
C HIS A 31 9.77 -6.26 -18.27
N GLU A 32 10.78 -5.74 -18.99
CA GLU A 32 12.19 -5.78 -18.53
C GLU A 32 12.39 -4.96 -17.24
N ILE A 33 11.93 -3.71 -17.19
CA ILE A 33 11.99 -2.90 -15.95
C ILE A 33 11.30 -3.64 -14.79
N CYS A 34 10.11 -4.20 -15.03
CA CYS A 34 9.37 -4.92 -14.01
C CYS A 34 10.07 -6.23 -13.57
N ALA A 35 10.83 -6.88 -14.46
CA ALA A 35 11.65 -8.03 -14.13
C ALA A 35 12.81 -7.66 -13.18
N PHE A 36 13.45 -6.51 -13.41
CA PHE A 36 14.43 -5.95 -12.47
C PHE A 36 13.79 -5.66 -11.10
N THR A 37 12.66 -4.95 -11.07
CA THR A 37 11.94 -4.64 -9.83
C THR A 37 11.54 -5.90 -9.09
N ARG A 38 11.02 -6.90 -9.81
CA ARG A 38 10.69 -8.20 -9.23
C ARG A 38 11.91 -8.86 -8.57
N LYS A 39 13.04 -8.91 -9.26
CA LYS A 39 14.26 -9.50 -8.71
C LYS A 39 14.80 -8.73 -7.51
N ALA A 40 14.70 -7.40 -7.52
CA ALA A 40 15.00 -6.59 -6.35
C ALA A 40 14.08 -6.96 -5.18
N SER A 41 12.75 -7.04 -5.39
CA SER A 41 11.81 -7.45 -4.32
C SER A 41 12.10 -8.86 -3.78
N ASP A 42 12.37 -9.85 -4.65
CA ASP A 42 12.71 -11.22 -4.25
C ASP A 42 13.95 -11.26 -3.31
N MET A 43 14.84 -10.27 -3.43
CA MET A 43 16.10 -10.17 -2.68
C MET A 43 16.07 -9.16 -1.52
N GLY A 44 14.96 -8.42 -1.33
CA GLY A 44 14.93 -7.27 -0.42
C GLY A 44 15.89 -6.14 -0.84
N GLY A 45 16.06 -5.97 -2.15
CA GLY A 45 17.04 -5.07 -2.77
C GLY A 45 16.61 -3.58 -2.85
N PRO A 46 17.45 -2.75 -3.50
CA PRO A 46 17.30 -1.30 -3.52
C PRO A 46 16.11 -0.83 -4.37
N ALA A 47 15.74 0.44 -4.24
CA ALA A 47 14.96 1.13 -5.27
C ALA A 47 15.80 1.26 -6.56
N LEU A 48 15.15 1.29 -7.71
CA LEU A 48 15.80 1.25 -9.02
C LEU A 48 15.42 2.47 -9.86
N LEU A 49 16.41 3.26 -10.28
CA LEU A 49 16.23 4.39 -11.18
C LEU A 49 16.83 4.06 -12.55
N PHE A 50 15.99 3.88 -13.56
CA PHE A 50 16.36 3.58 -14.93
C PHE A 50 16.45 4.88 -15.74
N THR A 51 17.64 5.22 -16.22
CA THR A 51 17.91 6.50 -16.92
C THR A 51 17.89 6.35 -18.44
N ASN A 52 17.83 5.13 -18.95
CA ASN A 52 17.89 4.81 -20.38
C ASN A 52 16.74 3.86 -20.76
N VAL A 53 15.55 4.43 -20.92
CA VAL A 53 14.32 3.67 -21.23
C VAL A 53 14.09 3.69 -22.74
N GLU A 54 13.89 2.52 -23.33
CA GLU A 54 13.71 2.41 -24.77
C GLU A 54 12.50 3.21 -25.27
N GLY A 55 12.75 4.19 -26.15
CA GLY A 55 11.71 5.02 -26.77
C GLY A 55 11.36 6.28 -25.99
N TYR A 56 12.02 6.54 -24.85
CA TYR A 56 11.69 7.65 -23.95
C TYR A 56 12.95 8.35 -23.44
N ASP A 57 12.91 9.69 -23.38
CA ASP A 57 13.93 10.50 -22.70
C ASP A 57 13.69 10.58 -21.18
N MET A 58 12.48 10.22 -20.74
CA MET A 58 12.05 10.30 -19.35
C MET A 58 12.55 9.08 -18.55
N PRO A 59 13.24 9.28 -17.40
CA PRO A 59 13.67 8.18 -16.55
C PRO A 59 12.48 7.53 -15.82
N VAL A 60 12.63 6.25 -15.47
CA VAL A 60 11.63 5.48 -14.71
C VAL A 60 12.20 5.09 -13.35
N LEU A 61 11.44 5.37 -12.29
CA LEU A 61 11.69 4.88 -10.94
C LEU A 61 10.76 3.70 -10.63
N SER A 62 11.30 2.63 -10.07
CA SER A 62 10.51 1.51 -9.55
C SER A 62 11.18 0.95 -8.29
N GLY A 63 10.44 0.20 -7.47
CA GLY A 63 10.96 -0.29 -6.20
C GLY A 63 10.96 0.76 -5.08
N LEU A 64 10.33 1.93 -5.22
CA LEU A 64 10.35 2.97 -4.18
C LEU A 64 9.78 2.50 -2.83
N TYR A 65 8.85 1.55 -2.83
CA TYR A 65 8.29 0.96 -1.60
C TYR A 65 8.68 -0.52 -1.42
N GLY A 66 9.77 -0.96 -2.04
CA GLY A 66 10.10 -2.39 -2.18
C GLY A 66 10.43 -3.14 -0.88
N THR A 67 10.63 -2.46 0.24
CA THR A 67 10.92 -3.07 1.55
C THR A 67 10.17 -2.38 2.68
N ARG A 68 9.95 -3.10 3.79
CA ARG A 68 9.32 -2.55 5.00
C ARG A 68 10.15 -1.43 5.61
N GLU A 69 11.47 -1.60 5.60
CA GLU A 69 12.45 -0.66 6.13
C GLU A 69 12.41 0.66 5.36
N ARG A 70 12.29 0.60 4.03
CA ARG A 70 12.17 1.79 3.18
C ARG A 70 10.86 2.55 3.43
N VAL A 71 9.75 1.84 3.64
CA VAL A 71 8.45 2.46 3.99
C VAL A 71 8.51 3.13 5.37
N ARG A 72 9.16 2.49 6.36
CA ARG A 72 9.37 3.11 7.69
C ARG A 72 10.25 4.34 7.62
N LEU A 73 11.33 4.29 6.84
CA LEU A 73 12.21 5.41 6.60
C LEU A 73 11.45 6.59 5.98
N ALA A 74 10.61 6.34 4.97
CA ALA A 74 9.77 7.36 4.36
C ALA A 74 8.84 8.06 5.37
N LEU A 75 8.34 7.32 6.37
CA LEU A 75 7.46 7.83 7.43
C LEU A 75 8.22 8.40 8.64
N GLY A 76 9.55 8.31 8.66
CA GLY A 76 10.37 8.70 9.80
C GLY A 76 10.09 7.90 11.08
N LEU A 77 9.65 6.65 10.95
CA LEU A 77 9.33 5.74 12.07
C LEU A 77 10.57 4.98 12.54
N GLY A 78 10.57 4.56 13.82
CA GLY A 78 11.65 3.75 14.39
C GLY A 78 11.75 2.32 13.86
N ASP A 79 12.87 1.66 14.16
CA ASP A 79 13.14 0.28 13.73
C ASP A 79 12.46 -0.79 14.61
N ASP A 80 12.06 -0.43 15.83
CA ASP A 80 11.38 -1.33 16.77
C ASP A 80 10.01 -1.74 16.25
N THR A 81 9.89 -3.00 15.83
CA THR A 81 8.69 -3.56 15.23
C THR A 81 7.49 -3.53 16.18
N LYS A 82 7.71 -3.61 17.49
CA LYS A 82 6.63 -3.69 18.49
C LYS A 82 5.96 -2.34 18.74
N SER A 83 6.72 -1.24 18.63
CA SER A 83 6.21 0.11 18.84
C SER A 83 5.79 0.82 17.56
N VAL A 84 6.28 0.38 16.39
CA VAL A 84 6.05 1.04 15.08
C VAL A 84 4.57 1.27 14.78
N ILE A 85 3.70 0.32 15.12
CA ILE A 85 2.28 0.43 14.82
C ILE A 85 1.59 1.46 15.69
N LYS A 86 2.01 1.56 16.96
CA LYS A 86 1.50 2.56 17.91
C LYS A 86 1.97 3.95 17.52
N GLU A 87 3.23 4.08 17.08
CA GLU A 87 3.79 5.32 16.54
C GLU A 87 3.05 5.78 15.28
N TYR A 88 2.84 4.87 14.31
CA TYR A 88 2.06 5.13 13.09
C TYR A 88 0.65 5.63 13.43
N VAL A 89 -0.08 4.92 14.29
CA VAL A 89 -1.44 5.31 14.71
C VAL A 89 -1.43 6.68 15.39
N ALA A 90 -0.42 6.97 16.21
CA ALA A 90 -0.30 8.27 16.88
C ALA A 90 -0.05 9.42 15.89
N HIS A 91 0.73 9.20 14.83
CA HIS A 91 0.98 10.22 13.81
C HIS A 91 -0.26 10.42 12.92
N GLU A 92 -0.86 9.32 12.47
CA GLU A 92 -2.07 9.33 11.64
C GLU A 92 -3.22 10.09 12.32
N ASN A 93 -3.37 9.97 13.64
CA ASN A 93 -4.41 10.66 14.41
C ASN A 93 -4.20 12.18 14.56
N LYS A 94 -3.02 12.73 14.22
CA LYS A 94 -2.76 14.18 14.39
C LYS A 94 -3.50 15.06 13.39
N PHE A 95 -3.81 14.55 12.21
CA PHE A 95 -4.46 15.24 11.08
C PHE A 95 -4.04 16.72 10.90
N ILE A 96 -3.22 17.00 9.89
CA ILE A 96 -2.77 18.36 9.61
C ILE A 96 -3.30 18.75 8.22
N PRO A 97 -4.26 19.68 8.11
CA PRO A 97 -4.88 20.01 6.84
C PRO A 97 -3.83 20.50 5.83
N PRO A 98 -3.98 20.16 4.54
CA PRO A 98 -3.10 20.65 3.50
C PRO A 98 -3.25 22.17 3.32
N VAL A 99 -2.25 22.78 2.69
CA VAL A 99 -2.24 24.21 2.37
C VAL A 99 -2.14 24.42 0.87
N THR A 100 -2.98 25.29 0.32
CA THR A 100 -2.92 25.67 -1.09
C THR A 100 -1.81 26.70 -1.31
N VAL A 101 -0.95 26.46 -2.29
CA VAL A 101 0.11 27.38 -2.73
C VAL A 101 -0.11 27.85 -4.16
N GLY A 102 0.63 28.88 -4.57
CA GLY A 102 0.62 29.40 -5.94
C GLY A 102 1.46 28.57 -6.91
N ASP A 103 1.35 28.89 -8.19
CA ASP A 103 2.14 28.25 -9.27
C ASP A 103 3.65 28.48 -9.11
N ASP A 104 4.06 29.54 -8.43
CA ASP A 104 5.44 29.88 -8.11
C ASP A 104 6.10 28.90 -7.14
N GLU A 105 5.32 28.14 -6.38
CA GLU A 105 5.77 27.06 -5.49
C GLU A 105 5.44 25.65 -6.02
N ALA A 106 4.98 25.54 -7.28
CA ALA A 106 4.50 24.30 -7.86
C ALA A 106 5.37 23.84 -9.04
N PRO A 107 6.51 23.16 -8.79
CA PRO A 107 7.38 22.66 -9.86
C PRO A 107 6.66 21.70 -10.82
N VAL A 108 5.58 21.03 -10.39
CA VAL A 108 4.73 20.21 -11.27
C VAL A 108 4.13 21.00 -12.45
N HIS A 109 4.09 22.34 -12.39
CA HIS A 109 3.57 23.20 -13.45
C HIS A 109 4.65 23.79 -14.38
N GLU A 110 5.91 23.35 -14.27
CA GLU A 110 6.98 23.80 -15.18
C GLU A 110 6.69 23.51 -16.65
N VAL A 111 6.01 22.38 -16.92
CA VAL A 111 5.49 22.01 -18.23
C VAL A 111 3.99 21.80 -18.12
N VAL A 112 3.22 22.43 -19.01
CA VAL A 112 1.75 22.30 -19.08
C VAL A 112 1.35 21.95 -20.50
N LEU A 113 0.82 20.75 -20.70
CA LEU A 113 0.33 20.26 -21.98
C LEU A 113 -1.21 20.18 -21.93
N THR A 114 -1.89 20.93 -22.79
CA THR A 114 -3.36 20.95 -22.90
C THR A 114 -3.80 20.85 -24.37
N GLY A 115 -5.07 20.54 -24.60
CA GLY A 115 -5.62 20.40 -25.95
C GLY A 115 -4.85 19.37 -26.77
N ASP A 116 -4.50 19.70 -28.02
CA ASP A 116 -3.79 18.79 -28.93
C ASP A 116 -2.39 18.37 -28.46
N ALA A 117 -1.81 19.11 -27.49
CA ALA A 117 -0.50 18.79 -26.93
C ALA A 117 -0.54 17.61 -25.94
N VAL A 118 -1.72 17.25 -25.42
CA VAL A 118 -1.91 16.05 -24.59
C VAL A 118 -1.59 14.82 -25.41
N ASP A 119 -0.63 14.03 -24.93
CA ASP A 119 -0.17 12.81 -25.58
C ASP A 119 0.40 11.84 -24.55
N LEU A 120 -0.43 10.88 -24.13
CA LEU A 120 -0.06 9.85 -23.16
C LEU A 120 1.05 8.93 -23.65
N TYR A 121 1.24 8.78 -24.97
CA TYR A 121 2.31 7.94 -25.52
C TYR A 121 3.71 8.49 -25.26
N LYS A 122 3.83 9.74 -24.80
CA LYS A 122 5.11 10.35 -24.39
C LYS A 122 5.55 9.96 -22.99
N LEU A 123 4.66 9.36 -22.20
CA LEU A 123 4.99 8.85 -20.87
C LEU A 123 5.43 7.38 -20.98
N PRO A 124 6.50 6.96 -20.26
CA PRO A 124 6.99 5.59 -20.31
C PRO A 124 6.12 4.64 -19.48
N ILE A 125 4.81 4.54 -19.80
CA ILE A 125 3.84 3.67 -19.10
C ILE A 125 4.21 2.20 -19.35
N LEU A 126 4.27 1.40 -18.28
CA LEU A 126 4.86 0.07 -18.33
C LEU A 126 3.82 -1.01 -18.58
N THR A 127 4.21 -2.06 -19.31
CA THR A 127 3.49 -3.34 -19.32
C THR A 127 4.15 -4.25 -18.28
N ASN A 128 3.42 -4.60 -17.21
CA ASN A 128 4.02 -5.22 -16.03
C ASN A 128 4.17 -6.72 -16.18
N PHE A 129 3.12 -7.38 -16.68
CA PHE A 129 3.06 -8.84 -16.79
C PHE A 129 2.74 -9.31 -18.21
N GLU A 130 3.06 -10.57 -18.49
CA GLU A 130 2.89 -11.21 -19.80
C GLU A 130 1.45 -11.14 -20.32
N LYS A 131 0.45 -11.27 -19.44
CA LYS A 131 -0.97 -11.28 -19.83
C LYS A 131 -1.70 -9.97 -19.53
N ASP A 132 -0.98 -8.91 -19.15
CA ASP A 132 -1.62 -7.60 -19.00
C ASP A 132 -2.24 -7.19 -20.34
N LEU A 133 -3.43 -6.59 -20.30
CA LEU A 133 -4.11 -6.12 -21.52
C LEU A 133 -3.30 -5.05 -22.29
N GLY A 134 -2.44 -4.32 -21.59
CA GLY A 134 -1.58 -3.29 -22.16
C GLY A 134 -0.77 -2.55 -21.08
N PRO A 135 -0.25 -1.36 -21.40
CA PRO A 135 0.47 -0.52 -20.44
C PRO A 135 -0.45 0.04 -19.35
N TYR A 136 -0.02 -0.04 -18.09
CA TYR A 136 -0.77 0.45 -16.93
C TYR A 136 0.02 1.47 -16.11
N ILE A 137 -0.64 2.56 -15.72
CA ILE A 137 -0.18 3.38 -14.59
C ILE A 137 -0.59 2.66 -13.31
N THR A 138 0.39 2.35 -12.46
CA THR A 138 0.20 1.56 -11.23
C THR A 138 0.56 2.33 -9.95
N ALA A 139 1.41 3.35 -10.03
CA ALA A 139 1.80 4.21 -8.91
C ALA A 139 1.00 5.53 -8.83
N GLY A 140 -0.04 5.68 -9.64
CA GLY A 140 -0.84 6.91 -9.71
C GLY A 140 -1.80 7.05 -8.53
N VAL A 141 -1.67 8.11 -7.74
CA VAL A 141 -2.68 8.47 -6.73
C VAL A 141 -3.73 9.35 -7.39
N GLN A 142 -4.93 8.80 -7.59
CA GLN A 142 -6.08 9.54 -8.10
C GLN A 142 -6.73 10.37 -7.01
N MET A 143 -6.91 11.65 -7.30
CA MET A 143 -7.58 12.63 -6.45
C MET A 143 -8.86 13.12 -7.13
N ALA A 144 -9.96 13.10 -6.38
CA ALA A 144 -11.26 13.59 -6.84
C ALA A 144 -12.06 14.17 -5.66
N ASN A 145 -12.81 15.24 -5.91
CA ASN A 145 -13.70 15.83 -4.91
C ASN A 145 -15.04 15.08 -4.90
N ASP A 146 -15.52 14.72 -3.72
CA ASP A 146 -16.86 14.15 -3.56
C ASP A 146 -17.92 15.22 -3.84
N PRO A 147 -18.83 15.03 -4.82
CA PRO A 147 -19.82 16.04 -5.19
C PRO A 147 -20.82 16.38 -4.08
N ILE A 148 -20.92 15.54 -3.03
CA ILE A 148 -21.83 15.77 -1.90
C ILE A 148 -21.13 16.54 -0.78
N THR A 149 -19.96 16.07 -0.34
CA THR A 149 -19.26 16.65 0.82
C THR A 149 -18.30 17.79 0.44
N GLY A 150 -17.87 17.85 -0.83
CA GLY A 150 -16.82 18.74 -1.30
C GLY A 150 -15.41 18.34 -0.84
N VAL A 151 -15.28 17.26 -0.08
CA VAL A 151 -13.99 16.78 0.44
C VAL A 151 -13.29 15.92 -0.60
N ARG A 152 -11.98 16.13 -0.76
CA ARG A 152 -11.13 15.31 -1.61
C ARG A 152 -11.03 13.88 -1.09
N ASN A 153 -11.11 12.92 -1.99
CA ASN A 153 -10.59 11.58 -1.81
C ASN A 153 -9.28 11.43 -2.58
N SER A 154 -8.28 10.79 -1.97
CA SER A 154 -7.04 10.37 -2.62
C SER A 154 -6.88 8.85 -2.47
N SER A 155 -6.83 8.15 -3.60
CA SER A 155 -6.73 6.68 -3.62
C SER A 155 -5.92 6.21 -4.81
N MET A 156 -5.39 4.98 -4.76
CA MET A 156 -4.56 4.42 -5.83
C MET A 156 -5.30 3.31 -6.58
N HIS A 157 -5.39 3.48 -7.89
CA HIS A 157 -6.09 2.60 -8.83
C HIS A 157 -5.25 2.46 -10.10
N ARG A 158 -5.28 1.27 -10.71
CA ARG A 158 -4.62 1.07 -12.00
C ARG A 158 -5.39 1.79 -13.12
N MET A 159 -4.66 2.26 -14.12
CA MET A 159 -5.22 2.90 -15.30
C MET A 159 -4.59 2.32 -16.57
N LEU A 160 -5.39 1.66 -17.40
CA LEU A 160 -4.96 1.13 -18.70
C LEU A 160 -4.86 2.28 -19.70
N LEU A 161 -3.76 2.36 -20.43
CA LEU A 161 -3.62 3.24 -21.58
C LEU A 161 -4.51 2.74 -22.73
N LEU A 162 -5.47 3.55 -23.18
CA LEU A 162 -6.35 3.21 -24.31
C LEU A 162 -5.86 3.85 -25.61
N ASP A 163 -5.58 5.15 -25.57
CA ASP A 163 -5.07 5.90 -26.70
C ASP A 163 -4.28 7.15 -26.27
N LYS A 164 -4.11 8.12 -27.19
CA LYS A 164 -3.37 9.36 -26.97
C LYS A 164 -3.89 10.18 -25.78
N ASN A 165 -5.19 10.15 -25.50
CA ASN A 165 -5.83 10.98 -24.48
C ASN A 165 -6.94 10.28 -23.69
N HIS A 166 -7.02 8.94 -23.74
CA HIS A 166 -7.95 8.16 -22.93
C HIS A 166 -7.25 7.08 -22.13
N MET A 167 -7.75 6.88 -20.91
CA MET A 167 -7.36 5.78 -20.03
C MET A 167 -8.58 5.16 -19.37
N THR A 168 -8.49 3.90 -18.94
CA THR A 168 -9.44 3.37 -17.96
C THR A 168 -9.11 3.89 -16.56
N CYS A 169 -10.08 3.90 -15.65
CA CYS A 169 -9.84 4.06 -14.22
C CYS A 169 -10.66 3.04 -13.43
N PHE A 170 -10.03 1.91 -13.07
CA PHE A 170 -10.73 0.85 -12.36
C PHE A 170 -10.84 1.14 -10.86
N ALA A 171 -11.85 1.93 -10.50
CA ALA A 171 -12.27 2.17 -9.13
C ALA A 171 -13.46 1.26 -8.76
N PRO A 172 -13.28 0.23 -7.91
CA PRO A 172 -14.38 -0.69 -7.62
C PRO A 172 -15.53 -0.03 -6.85
N LYS A 173 -16.76 -0.45 -7.15
CA LYS A 173 -17.96 -0.09 -6.38
C LYS A 173 -17.75 -0.33 -4.88
N GLY A 174 -18.17 0.63 -4.06
CA GLY A 174 -17.99 0.62 -2.60
C GLY A 174 -16.60 1.08 -2.11
N ARG A 175 -15.65 1.40 -2.99
CA ARG A 175 -14.49 2.24 -2.65
C ARG A 175 -14.85 3.71 -2.85
N HIS A 176 -14.18 4.62 -2.13
CA HIS A 176 -14.51 6.04 -2.14
C HIS A 176 -14.54 6.64 -3.55
N LEU A 177 -13.47 6.49 -4.34
CA LEU A 177 -13.46 6.97 -5.73
C LEU A 177 -14.57 6.32 -6.59
N GLY A 178 -14.83 5.02 -6.42
CA GLY A 178 -15.93 4.35 -7.12
C GLY A 178 -17.30 4.93 -6.76
N THR A 179 -17.54 5.21 -5.47
CA THR A 179 -18.76 5.87 -4.99
C THR A 179 -18.87 7.30 -5.52
N ILE A 180 -17.76 8.06 -5.60
CA ILE A 180 -17.73 9.42 -6.16
C ILE A 180 -18.09 9.39 -7.65
N ILE A 181 -17.55 8.43 -8.41
CA ILE A 181 -17.89 8.23 -9.82
C ILE A 181 -19.37 7.94 -10.00
N GLU A 182 -19.92 7.00 -9.22
CA GLU A 182 -21.35 6.67 -9.25
C GLU A 182 -22.21 7.90 -8.94
N ARG A 183 -21.88 8.68 -7.90
CA ARG A 183 -22.62 9.90 -7.53
C ARG A 183 -22.63 10.94 -8.64
N ASN A 184 -21.52 11.13 -9.34
CA ASN A 184 -21.47 12.09 -10.46
C ASN A 184 -22.28 11.58 -11.66
N GLU A 185 -22.19 10.29 -11.97
CA GLU A 185 -22.95 9.68 -13.07
C GLU A 185 -24.46 9.69 -12.83
N ASP A 186 -24.91 9.47 -11.58
CA ASP A 186 -26.32 9.61 -11.19
C ASP A 186 -26.87 11.03 -11.45
N ASN A 187 -25.97 12.01 -11.58
CA ASN A 187 -26.29 13.40 -11.92
C ASN A 187 -25.94 13.77 -13.37
N GLY A 188 -25.61 12.78 -14.22
CA GLY A 188 -25.25 12.98 -15.62
C GLY A 188 -23.91 13.72 -15.83
N LYS A 189 -23.03 13.74 -14.83
CA LYS A 189 -21.74 14.44 -14.86
C LYS A 189 -20.56 13.47 -14.86
N GLY A 190 -19.48 13.89 -15.50
CA GLY A 190 -18.18 13.23 -15.36
C GLY A 190 -17.53 13.58 -14.03
N THR A 191 -16.76 12.66 -13.47
CA THR A 191 -15.92 12.92 -12.30
C THR A 191 -14.61 13.52 -12.76
N GLU A 192 -14.25 14.67 -12.21
CA GLU A 192 -12.93 15.26 -12.38
C GLU A 192 -11.90 14.48 -11.55
N ILE A 193 -10.87 13.97 -12.21
CA ILE A 193 -9.83 13.12 -11.60
C ILE A 193 -8.46 13.68 -11.98
N ALA A 194 -7.63 13.92 -10.97
CA ALA A 194 -6.21 14.18 -11.15
C ALA A 194 -5.41 12.95 -10.71
N THR A 195 -4.52 12.43 -11.56
CA THR A 195 -3.65 11.30 -11.23
C THR A 195 -2.24 11.81 -10.97
N VAL A 196 -1.78 11.69 -9.73
CA VAL A 196 -0.47 12.14 -9.27
C VAL A 196 0.54 11.00 -9.36
N ILE A 197 1.65 11.21 -10.07
CA ILE A 197 2.75 10.24 -10.22
C ILE A 197 4.04 10.91 -9.70
N GLY A 198 4.76 10.23 -8.81
CA GLY A 198 6.01 10.76 -8.23
C GLY A 198 5.79 11.93 -7.27
N GLY A 199 5.14 11.69 -6.13
CA GLY A 199 5.02 12.70 -5.05
C GLY A 199 5.95 12.42 -3.87
N ASP A 200 5.87 13.25 -2.82
CA ASP A 200 6.36 12.86 -1.48
C ASP A 200 5.87 11.42 -1.18
N PRO A 201 6.79 10.49 -0.83
CA PRO A 201 6.44 9.09 -0.61
C PRO A 201 5.27 8.87 0.35
N ILE A 202 5.07 9.77 1.31
CA ILE A 202 3.99 9.71 2.30
C ILE A 202 2.61 9.87 1.65
N ILE A 203 2.49 10.57 0.52
CA ILE A 203 1.20 10.74 -0.19
C ILE A 203 0.65 9.39 -0.64
N ALA A 204 1.50 8.54 -1.24
CA ALA A 204 1.09 7.21 -1.67
C ALA A 204 0.72 6.32 -0.48
N ILE A 205 1.48 6.39 0.62
CA ILE A 205 1.19 5.64 1.85
C ILE A 205 -0.13 6.10 2.48
N ALA A 206 -0.36 7.42 2.59
CA ALA A 206 -1.57 8.00 3.16
C ALA A 206 -2.83 7.63 2.37
N SER A 207 -2.71 7.47 1.03
CA SER A 207 -3.81 6.97 0.19
C SER A 207 -4.25 5.53 0.55
N GLN A 208 -3.47 4.80 1.35
CA GLN A 208 -3.78 3.44 1.83
C GLN A 208 -4.50 3.41 3.19
N CYS A 209 -4.63 4.53 3.91
CA CYS A 209 -5.17 4.61 5.28
C CYS A 209 -6.63 4.17 5.44
N ARG A 210 -7.41 4.12 4.35
CA ARG A 210 -8.85 3.76 4.34
C ARG A 210 -9.68 4.45 5.45
N PRO A 211 -9.68 5.79 5.51
CA PRO A 211 -10.53 6.50 6.45
C PRO A 211 -12.02 6.34 6.11
N ALA A 212 -12.91 6.98 6.87
CA ALA A 212 -14.31 7.12 6.47
C ALA A 212 -14.43 8.07 5.27
N LEU A 213 -15.43 7.85 4.42
CA LEU A 213 -15.73 8.74 3.29
C LEU A 213 -15.96 10.17 3.79
N GLY A 214 -15.34 11.16 3.14
CA GLY A 214 -15.34 12.55 3.58
C GLY A 214 -14.20 12.93 4.52
N THR A 215 -13.19 12.06 4.67
CA THR A 215 -11.90 12.42 5.30
C THR A 215 -10.87 12.64 4.20
N ASP A 216 -10.14 13.75 4.24
CA ASP A 216 -9.09 14.06 3.27
C ASP A 216 -7.78 13.34 3.63
N GLU A 217 -7.36 12.39 2.81
CA GLU A 217 -6.11 11.65 3.01
C GLU A 217 -4.87 12.56 2.99
N MET A 218 -4.92 13.77 2.40
CA MET A 218 -3.81 14.73 2.48
C MET A 218 -3.66 15.34 3.86
N GLY A 219 -4.75 15.44 4.62
CA GLY A 219 -4.69 15.79 6.03
C GLY A 219 -4.04 14.69 6.89
N MET A 220 -4.28 13.43 6.53
CA MET A 220 -3.63 12.27 7.15
C MET A 220 -2.15 12.22 6.79
N ALA A 221 -1.79 12.45 5.52
CA ALA A 221 -0.41 12.61 5.07
C ALA A 221 0.30 13.70 5.89
N GLY A 222 -0.37 14.83 6.11
CA GLY A 222 0.14 15.91 6.95
C GLY A 222 0.40 15.46 8.40
N GLY A 223 -0.51 14.69 8.99
CA GLY A 223 -0.32 14.10 10.32
C GLY A 223 0.86 13.10 10.39
N LEU A 224 1.00 12.25 9.37
CA LEU A 224 2.08 11.28 9.24
C LEU A 224 3.46 11.95 9.14
N ARG A 225 3.57 13.04 8.37
CA ARG A 225 4.84 13.78 8.18
C ARG A 225 5.11 14.86 9.22
N GLY A 226 4.08 15.31 9.94
CA GLY A 226 4.15 16.38 10.94
C GLY A 226 4.11 17.81 10.35
N GLU A 227 3.75 17.97 9.08
CA GLU A 227 3.67 19.24 8.36
C GLU A 227 2.58 19.16 7.27
N ALA A 228 1.90 20.26 6.99
CA ALA A 228 0.89 20.30 5.94
C ALA A 228 1.46 19.98 4.55
N VAL A 229 0.74 19.17 3.77
CA VAL A 229 1.07 18.96 2.35
C VAL A 229 0.75 20.24 1.57
N LYS A 230 1.73 20.74 0.80
CA LYS A 230 1.53 21.86 -0.12
C LYS A 230 0.82 21.38 -1.37
N MET A 231 -0.34 21.96 -1.66
CA MET A 231 -1.20 21.60 -2.79
C MET A 231 -1.30 22.77 -3.78
N VAL A 232 -1.52 22.49 -5.04
CA VAL A 232 -1.76 23.46 -6.11
C VAL A 232 -3.00 23.06 -6.90
N LYS A 233 -3.72 24.03 -7.45
CA LYS A 233 -4.89 23.76 -8.31
C LYS A 233 -4.46 23.20 -9.66
N CYS A 234 -5.15 22.17 -10.11
CA CYS A 234 -5.10 21.69 -11.49
C CYS A 234 -5.43 22.79 -12.50
N LYS A 235 -4.96 22.62 -13.75
CA LYS A 235 -5.08 23.62 -14.82
C LYS A 235 -6.42 23.57 -15.54
N THR A 236 -7.07 22.41 -15.60
CA THR A 236 -8.25 22.16 -16.45
C THR A 236 -9.46 21.59 -15.71
N ILE A 237 -9.28 21.20 -14.44
CA ILE A 237 -10.32 20.65 -13.56
C ILE A 237 -10.24 21.29 -12.16
N ASP A 238 -11.34 21.26 -11.39
CA ASP A 238 -11.41 21.84 -10.04
C ASP A 238 -10.98 20.83 -8.97
N VAL A 239 -9.72 20.39 -9.08
CA VAL A 239 -9.06 19.46 -8.14
C VAL A 239 -7.72 20.07 -7.73
N GLU A 240 -7.29 19.81 -6.49
CA GLU A 240 -5.98 20.20 -5.99
C GLU A 240 -5.06 18.98 -5.85
N VAL A 241 -3.81 19.14 -6.27
CA VAL A 241 -2.77 18.10 -6.29
C VAL A 241 -1.51 18.55 -5.55
N PRO A 242 -0.62 17.65 -5.10
CA PRO A 242 0.62 18.01 -4.44
C PRO A 242 1.50 18.87 -5.35
N ALA A 243 1.90 20.05 -4.88
CA ALA A 243 2.65 21.03 -5.66
C ALA A 243 4.00 20.48 -6.15
N THR A 244 4.59 19.56 -5.40
CA THR A 244 5.89 18.95 -5.65
C THR A 244 5.82 17.61 -6.39
N ALA A 245 4.68 17.22 -6.97
CA ALA A 245 4.61 16.02 -7.80
C ALA A 245 5.55 16.11 -9.03
N GLU A 246 5.98 14.95 -9.55
CA GLU A 246 6.73 14.87 -10.80
C GLU A 246 5.80 15.08 -12.01
N ILE A 247 4.66 14.38 -12.02
CA ILE A 247 3.69 14.37 -13.12
C ILE A 247 2.27 14.35 -12.56
N VAL A 248 1.38 15.14 -13.13
CA VAL A 248 -0.06 15.10 -12.90
C VAL A 248 -0.80 14.95 -14.23
N ILE A 249 -1.69 13.97 -14.30
CA ILE A 249 -2.59 13.75 -15.43
C ILE A 249 -3.99 14.18 -15.00
N GLU A 250 -4.53 15.21 -15.62
CA GLU A 250 -5.86 15.75 -15.35
C GLU A 250 -6.86 15.23 -16.37
N GLY A 251 -8.05 14.83 -15.92
CA GLY A 251 -9.10 14.40 -16.82
C GLY A 251 -10.48 14.33 -16.20
N ARG A 252 -11.45 13.92 -17.02
CA ARG A 252 -12.84 13.72 -16.59
C ARG A 252 -13.33 12.36 -17.06
N THR A 253 -14.04 11.63 -16.20
CA THR A 253 -14.69 10.39 -16.65
C THR A 253 -15.79 10.73 -17.65
N LEU A 254 -15.89 9.99 -18.75
CA LEU A 254 -16.98 10.09 -19.70
C LEU A 254 -18.20 9.31 -19.14
N PRO A 255 -19.30 9.97 -18.74
CA PRO A 255 -20.39 9.32 -17.99
C PRO A 255 -20.97 8.11 -18.73
N GLY A 256 -21.03 6.97 -18.06
CA GLY A 256 -21.55 5.72 -18.59
C GLY A 256 -20.68 5.02 -19.64
N LEU A 257 -19.64 5.67 -20.18
CA LEU A 257 -18.70 5.04 -21.10
C LEU A 257 -17.77 4.11 -20.31
N ARG A 258 -17.61 2.89 -20.83
CA ARG A 258 -16.81 1.83 -20.22
C ARG A 258 -16.02 1.07 -21.28
N GLU A 259 -14.78 0.76 -20.96
CA GLU A 259 -13.91 -0.11 -21.77
C GLU A 259 -13.43 -1.31 -20.98
N ASP A 260 -12.87 -2.30 -21.68
CA ASP A 260 -12.25 -3.47 -21.04
C ASP A 260 -10.98 -3.07 -20.28
N ASP A 261 -10.88 -3.56 -19.04
CA ASP A 261 -9.74 -3.43 -18.16
C ASP A 261 -9.39 -4.81 -17.61
N GLY A 262 -8.19 -5.28 -17.93
CA GLY A 262 -7.69 -6.59 -17.57
C GLY A 262 -7.71 -7.59 -18.74
N PRO A 263 -7.11 -8.78 -18.60
CA PRO A 263 -6.57 -9.29 -17.35
C PRO A 263 -5.36 -8.48 -16.87
N PHE A 264 -5.12 -8.49 -15.56
CA PHE A 264 -4.04 -7.72 -14.93
C PHE A 264 -3.46 -8.53 -13.78
N GLY A 265 -2.13 -8.54 -13.63
CA GLY A 265 -1.47 -9.20 -12.50
C GLY A 265 -1.74 -8.47 -11.18
N GLU A 266 -2.36 -9.15 -10.21
CA GLU A 266 -2.83 -8.55 -8.97
C GLU A 266 -1.97 -8.89 -7.76
N TYR A 267 -2.17 -8.16 -6.66
CA TYR A 267 -1.45 -8.35 -5.41
C TYR A 267 -1.45 -9.79 -4.86
N PRO A 268 -2.49 -10.64 -5.02
CA PRO A 268 -2.41 -12.04 -4.58
C PRO A 268 -1.39 -12.88 -5.36
N GLY A 269 -0.81 -12.35 -6.45
CA GLY A 269 0.10 -13.06 -7.35
C GLY A 269 -0.62 -13.80 -8.48
N THR A 270 -1.89 -13.51 -8.71
CA THR A 270 -2.72 -14.09 -9.78
C THR A 270 -3.33 -13.01 -10.66
N TYR A 271 -3.79 -13.37 -11.85
CA TYR A 271 -4.46 -12.43 -12.74
C TYR A 271 -5.91 -12.21 -12.34
N SER A 272 -6.38 -10.96 -12.37
CA SER A 272 -7.81 -10.67 -12.36
C SER A 272 -8.45 -10.98 -13.71
N GLU A 273 -9.75 -11.25 -13.70
CA GLU A 273 -10.57 -11.25 -14.90
C GLU A 273 -10.68 -9.86 -15.55
N VAL A 274 -11.14 -9.83 -16.81
CA VAL A 274 -11.48 -8.59 -17.52
C VAL A 274 -12.74 -7.98 -16.91
N ARG A 275 -12.74 -6.65 -16.73
CA ARG A 275 -13.88 -5.90 -16.18
C ARG A 275 -14.13 -4.65 -17.01
N LYS A 276 -15.36 -4.14 -16.96
CA LYS A 276 -15.72 -2.85 -17.56
C LYS A 276 -15.37 -1.71 -16.61
N ALA A 277 -14.42 -0.86 -16.99
CA ALA A 277 -13.94 0.27 -16.20
C ALA A 277 -14.35 1.62 -16.82
N PRO A 278 -14.64 2.66 -16.01
CA PRO A 278 -14.82 4.04 -16.49
C PRO A 278 -13.69 4.49 -17.40
N VAL A 279 -14.03 5.17 -18.50
CA VAL A 279 -13.07 5.85 -19.36
C VAL A 279 -12.88 7.28 -18.88
N VAL A 280 -11.63 7.70 -18.73
CA VAL A 280 -11.23 9.07 -18.41
C VAL A 280 -10.67 9.72 -19.68
N GLU A 281 -11.27 10.83 -20.10
CA GLU A 281 -10.73 11.72 -21.12
C GLU A 281 -9.74 12.68 -20.46
N ILE A 282 -8.49 12.68 -20.94
CA ILE A 282 -7.41 13.49 -20.40
C ILE A 282 -7.46 14.89 -21.00
N THR A 283 -7.50 15.89 -20.13
CA THR A 283 -7.60 17.31 -20.48
C THR A 283 -6.28 18.07 -20.32
N ALA A 284 -5.40 17.61 -19.43
CA ALA A 284 -4.05 18.14 -19.31
C ALA A 284 -3.05 17.10 -18.80
N ILE A 285 -1.78 17.30 -19.13
CA ILE A 285 -0.64 16.68 -18.46
C ILE A 285 0.27 17.83 -17.99
N THR A 286 0.50 17.91 -16.68
CA THR A 286 1.46 18.83 -16.09
C THR A 286 2.61 18.04 -15.49
N MET A 287 3.83 18.57 -15.58
CA MET A 287 5.00 17.90 -15.03
C MET A 287 6.15 18.86 -14.78
N ARG A 288 7.10 18.41 -13.95
CA ARG A 288 8.44 18.99 -13.88
C ARG A 288 9.15 18.87 -15.22
N LYS A 289 10.10 19.76 -15.50
CA LYS A 289 10.82 19.79 -16.78
C LYS A 289 11.71 18.56 -17.03
N ASP A 290 12.26 18.00 -15.96
CA ASP A 290 13.10 16.80 -15.92
C ASP A 290 12.40 15.67 -15.13
N ALA A 291 11.10 15.51 -15.35
CA ALA A 291 10.26 14.61 -14.56
C ALA A 291 10.73 13.15 -14.55
N ILE A 292 10.51 12.48 -13.42
CA ILE A 292 10.75 11.04 -13.23
C ILE A 292 9.39 10.31 -13.22
N PHE A 293 9.21 9.32 -14.10
CA PHE A 293 8.02 8.49 -14.09
C PHE A 293 8.13 7.41 -13.02
N GLN A 294 7.22 7.39 -12.05
CA GLN A 294 7.19 6.37 -11.00
C GLN A 294 6.29 5.18 -11.40
N ASN A 295 6.80 3.97 -11.24
CA ASN A 295 6.06 2.71 -11.34
C ASN A 295 5.99 2.03 -9.97
N ALA A 296 4.90 1.30 -9.71
CA ALA A 296 4.74 0.46 -8.53
C ALA A 296 4.43 -0.97 -8.97
N TYR A 297 5.34 -1.89 -8.67
CA TYR A 297 5.18 -3.29 -9.02
C TYR A 297 4.33 -4.07 -7.99
N THR A 298 3.59 -5.08 -8.47
CA THR A 298 2.65 -5.86 -7.66
C THR A 298 2.84 -7.37 -7.79
N GLY A 299 2.08 -8.15 -7.02
CA GLY A 299 2.08 -9.62 -7.04
C GLY A 299 2.99 -10.27 -6.00
N MET A 300 2.99 -11.61 -5.95
CA MET A 300 3.68 -12.40 -4.91
C MET A 300 5.01 -13.01 -5.39
N PRO A 301 6.09 -13.06 -4.56
CA PRO A 301 6.17 -12.69 -3.14
C PRO A 301 6.14 -11.16 -2.96
N MET A 302 6.18 -10.70 -1.70
CA MET A 302 6.03 -9.29 -1.32
C MET A 302 6.76 -8.30 -2.23
N THR A 303 6.03 -7.29 -2.69
CA THR A 303 6.48 -6.20 -3.57
C THR A 303 6.03 -4.84 -3.00
N GLU A 304 6.29 -3.77 -3.72
CA GLU A 304 6.02 -2.38 -3.32
C GLU A 304 4.59 -2.12 -2.85
N ASN A 305 3.59 -2.59 -3.60
CA ASN A 305 2.18 -2.40 -3.25
C ASN A 305 1.84 -3.01 -1.89
N HIS A 306 2.52 -4.08 -1.48
CA HIS A 306 2.26 -4.77 -0.23
C HIS A 306 2.81 -3.97 0.93
N TRP A 307 4.08 -3.60 0.88
CA TRP A 307 4.73 -2.82 1.94
C TRP A 307 4.13 -1.42 2.09
N MET A 308 3.75 -0.78 0.99
CA MET A 308 3.08 0.52 1.00
C MET A 308 1.73 0.48 1.75
N MET A 309 0.99 -0.63 1.67
CA MET A 309 -0.30 -0.81 2.35
C MET A 309 -0.16 -1.36 3.78
N ASP A 310 0.94 -2.06 4.08
CA ASP A 310 1.10 -2.90 5.27
C ASP A 310 0.78 -2.18 6.58
N LEU A 311 1.41 -1.03 6.83
CA LEU A 311 1.23 -0.27 8.07
C LEU A 311 -0.20 0.28 8.21
N ALA A 312 -0.76 0.85 7.15
CA ALA A 312 -2.12 1.35 7.15
C ALA A 312 -3.16 0.24 7.43
N ALA A 313 -3.01 -0.91 6.78
CA ALA A 313 -3.90 -2.05 6.99
C ALA A 313 -3.73 -2.66 8.40
N THR A 314 -2.49 -2.75 8.88
CA THR A 314 -2.18 -3.23 10.23
C THR A 314 -2.70 -2.26 11.30
N ALA A 315 -2.68 -0.94 11.04
CA ALA A 315 -3.18 0.07 11.97
C ALA A 315 -4.70 -0.01 12.12
N LEU A 316 -5.41 -0.29 11.03
CA LEU A 316 -6.84 -0.58 11.06
C LEU A 316 -7.12 -1.88 11.84
N ALA A 317 -6.35 -2.95 11.62
CA ALA A 317 -6.47 -4.19 12.38
C ALA A 317 -6.23 -3.96 13.89
N TYR A 318 -5.17 -3.22 14.22
CA TYR A 318 -4.83 -2.84 15.59
C TYR A 318 -5.98 -2.13 16.28
N ARG A 319 -6.59 -1.12 15.63
CA ARG A 319 -7.74 -0.39 16.19
C ARG A 319 -8.94 -1.29 16.45
N GLU A 320 -9.24 -2.22 15.54
CA GLU A 320 -10.36 -3.15 15.73
C GLU A 320 -10.11 -4.14 16.88
N ALA A 321 -8.91 -4.70 16.97
CA ALA A 321 -8.52 -5.57 18.07
C ALA A 321 -8.51 -4.82 19.42
N TYR A 322 -8.00 -3.60 19.45
CA TYR A 322 -7.82 -2.79 20.65
C TYR A 322 -9.15 -2.45 21.35
N LYS A 323 -10.24 -2.29 20.58
CA LYS A 323 -11.60 -2.11 21.13
C LYS A 323 -12.04 -3.27 22.02
N ILE A 324 -11.52 -4.47 21.77
CA ILE A 324 -11.87 -5.70 22.49
C ILE A 324 -10.85 -5.99 23.59
N CYS A 325 -9.56 -6.03 23.23
CA CYS A 325 -8.45 -6.30 24.13
C CYS A 325 -7.43 -5.16 24.04
N PRO A 326 -7.35 -4.24 25.03
CA PRO A 326 -6.36 -3.17 25.03
C PRO A 326 -4.92 -3.64 25.28
N ASP A 327 -4.75 -4.80 25.91
CA ASP A 327 -3.44 -5.38 26.23
C ASP A 327 -2.84 -6.14 25.04
N ILE A 328 -2.76 -5.48 23.87
CA ILE A 328 -2.10 -5.99 22.67
C ILE A 328 -0.59 -5.82 22.83
N HIS A 329 0.13 -6.94 22.78
CA HIS A 329 1.59 -6.94 22.75
C HIS A 329 2.09 -6.53 21.36
N ASP A 330 1.60 -7.19 20.31
CA ASP A 330 1.98 -6.93 18.92
C ASP A 330 0.92 -7.43 17.91
N ILE A 331 0.97 -6.99 16.66
CA ILE A 331 0.08 -7.41 15.58
C ILE A 331 0.79 -7.35 14.21
N CYS A 332 0.55 -8.36 13.38
CA CYS A 332 1.14 -8.45 12.05
C CYS A 332 0.14 -8.93 11.01
N LEU A 333 0.08 -8.23 9.87
CA LEU A 333 -0.45 -8.81 8.63
C LEU A 333 0.70 -9.54 7.93
N THR A 334 0.62 -10.87 7.87
CA THR A 334 1.77 -11.68 7.45
C THR A 334 2.08 -11.53 5.97
N SER A 335 3.36 -11.64 5.60
CA SER A 335 3.81 -11.63 4.20
C SER A 335 3.20 -12.76 3.37
N GLY A 336 3.04 -13.96 3.95
CA GLY A 336 2.37 -15.09 3.29
C GLY A 336 0.87 -14.83 3.03
N GLY A 337 0.24 -14.00 3.86
CA GLY A 337 -1.10 -13.47 3.64
C GLY A 337 -1.13 -12.17 2.84
N THR A 338 -0.10 -11.87 2.05
CA THR A 338 -0.03 -10.68 1.17
C THR A 338 -0.24 -9.36 1.92
N SER A 339 0.20 -9.26 3.18
CA SER A 339 -0.07 -8.13 4.09
C SER A 339 -1.56 -7.75 4.17
N ARG A 340 -2.45 -8.74 4.08
CA ARG A 340 -3.91 -8.48 4.04
C ARG A 340 -4.80 -9.63 4.52
N HIS A 341 -4.56 -10.83 4.02
CA HIS A 341 -5.44 -11.99 4.20
C HIS A 341 -5.21 -12.74 5.51
N HIS A 342 -4.02 -12.64 6.09
CA HIS A 342 -3.69 -13.36 7.33
C HIS A 342 -3.16 -12.40 8.38
N CYS A 343 -3.88 -12.30 9.49
CA CYS A 343 -3.55 -11.47 10.64
C CYS A 343 -3.14 -12.36 11.82
N VAL A 344 -2.03 -12.05 12.46
CA VAL A 344 -1.61 -12.63 13.74
C VAL A 344 -1.59 -11.52 14.78
N VAL A 345 -2.23 -11.75 15.92
CA VAL A 345 -2.29 -10.77 17.01
C VAL A 345 -1.85 -11.43 18.31
N SER A 346 -0.86 -10.82 18.97
CA SER A 346 -0.35 -11.23 20.27
C SER A 346 -1.00 -10.39 21.35
N ILE A 347 -1.67 -11.04 22.30
CA ILE A 347 -2.42 -10.39 23.37
C ILE A 347 -2.07 -10.99 24.72
N LYS A 348 -2.20 -10.17 25.77
CA LYS A 348 -2.33 -10.67 27.13
C LYS A 348 -3.82 -10.84 27.45
N LYS A 349 -4.37 -12.03 27.18
CA LYS A 349 -5.79 -12.29 27.42
C LYS A 349 -6.15 -12.20 28.91
N ARG A 350 -7.35 -11.71 29.20
CA ARG A 350 -7.93 -11.52 30.55
C ARG A 350 -9.10 -12.45 30.82
N HIS A 351 -9.65 -13.04 29.76
CA HIS A 351 -10.75 -14.00 29.82
C HIS A 351 -10.56 -15.10 28.77
N PRO A 352 -10.94 -16.37 29.02
CA PRO A 352 -10.69 -17.48 28.09
C PRO A 352 -11.32 -17.28 26.70
N TYR A 353 -12.46 -16.58 26.62
CA TYR A 353 -13.16 -16.32 25.34
C TYR A 353 -12.88 -14.95 24.72
N GLU A 354 -12.01 -14.13 25.32
CA GLU A 354 -11.59 -12.85 24.73
C GLU A 354 -10.95 -13.00 23.33
N PRO A 355 -10.06 -14.01 23.08
CA PRO A 355 -9.53 -14.26 21.75
C PRO A 355 -10.61 -14.43 20.67
N ARG A 356 -11.72 -15.10 20.98
CA ARG A 356 -12.83 -15.31 20.04
C ARG A 356 -13.47 -13.99 19.59
N ASN A 357 -13.60 -13.03 20.50
CA ASN A 357 -14.13 -11.70 20.18
C ASN A 357 -13.14 -10.90 19.32
N VAL A 358 -11.83 -10.98 19.63
CA VAL A 358 -10.78 -10.36 18.83
C VAL A 358 -10.78 -10.92 17.40
N MET A 359 -10.83 -12.25 17.25
CA MET A 359 -10.93 -12.92 15.94
C MET A 359 -12.17 -12.45 15.17
N THR A 360 -13.34 -12.44 15.83
CA THR A 360 -14.59 -12.03 15.18
C THR A 360 -14.52 -10.58 14.69
N ALA A 361 -13.99 -9.67 15.50
CA ALA A 361 -13.82 -8.26 15.12
C ALA A 361 -12.90 -8.09 13.90
N LEU A 362 -11.74 -8.75 13.92
CA LEU A 362 -10.76 -8.70 12.82
C LEU A 362 -11.30 -9.35 11.54
N LEU A 363 -11.97 -10.50 11.65
CA LEU A 363 -12.58 -11.19 10.51
C LEU A 363 -13.79 -10.43 9.96
N ALA A 364 -14.53 -9.67 10.78
CA ALA A 364 -15.61 -8.80 10.32
C ALA A 364 -15.11 -7.48 9.71
N ALA A 365 -13.89 -7.05 10.05
CA ALA A 365 -13.33 -5.79 9.57
C ALA A 365 -13.18 -5.77 8.04
N ASN A 366 -13.47 -4.61 7.43
CA ASN A 366 -13.38 -4.37 5.99
C ASN A 366 -11.92 -4.18 5.49
N ILE A 367 -10.99 -4.98 6.03
CA ILE A 367 -9.56 -4.97 5.71
C ILE A 367 -9.29 -5.95 4.55
N GLY A 368 -9.95 -7.12 4.59
CA GLY A 368 -9.69 -8.25 3.70
C GLY A 368 -9.10 -9.48 4.41
N ILE A 369 -9.06 -9.48 5.75
CA ILE A 369 -8.61 -10.61 6.55
C ILE A 369 -9.52 -11.82 6.30
N LYS A 370 -8.88 -12.94 5.98
CA LYS A 370 -9.47 -14.26 5.75
C LYS A 370 -9.11 -15.21 6.91
N LEU A 371 -7.87 -15.13 7.39
CA LEU A 371 -7.31 -15.94 8.47
C LEU A 371 -6.90 -15.02 9.62
N CYS A 372 -7.27 -15.37 10.85
CA CYS A 372 -6.83 -14.68 12.05
C CYS A 372 -6.27 -15.70 13.06
N VAL A 373 -5.09 -15.44 13.61
CA VAL A 373 -4.52 -16.24 14.70
C VAL A 373 -4.30 -15.33 15.90
N VAL A 374 -4.80 -15.72 17.07
CA VAL A 374 -4.53 -15.03 18.33
C VAL A 374 -3.53 -15.85 19.13
N VAL A 375 -2.44 -15.24 19.57
CA VAL A 375 -1.35 -15.86 20.34
C VAL A 375 -1.11 -15.09 21.64
N ASP A 376 -0.42 -15.69 22.61
CA ASP A 376 -0.07 -15.02 23.86
C ASP A 376 1.07 -14.00 23.67
N GLU A 377 1.31 -13.19 24.70
CA GLU A 377 2.33 -12.13 24.76
C GLU A 377 3.79 -12.62 24.63
N ASP A 378 4.03 -13.92 24.71
CA ASP A 378 5.35 -14.57 24.59
C ASP A 378 5.68 -15.05 23.18
N ILE A 379 4.75 -14.90 22.22
CA ILE A 379 4.93 -15.28 20.82
C ILE A 379 5.25 -14.05 19.98
N ASP A 380 6.37 -14.09 19.25
CA ASP A 380 6.68 -13.07 18.23
C ASP A 380 5.82 -13.29 16.98
N VAL A 381 4.92 -12.34 16.71
CA VAL A 381 4.01 -12.38 15.55
C VAL A 381 4.71 -12.21 14.21
N HIS A 382 5.97 -11.74 14.20
CA HIS A 382 6.80 -11.62 13.01
C HIS A 382 7.63 -12.89 12.74
N ASP A 383 7.70 -13.83 13.69
CA ASP A 383 8.33 -15.14 13.53
C ASP A 383 7.27 -16.21 13.29
N MET A 384 7.05 -16.54 12.01
CA MET A 384 6.05 -17.54 11.64
C MET A 384 6.34 -18.93 12.21
N GLN A 385 7.59 -19.26 12.56
CA GLN A 385 7.90 -20.52 13.24
C GLN A 385 7.31 -20.53 14.65
N GLN A 386 7.39 -19.41 15.39
CA GLN A 386 6.78 -19.31 16.72
C GLN A 386 5.25 -19.30 16.64
N VAL A 387 4.67 -18.63 15.65
CA VAL A 387 3.21 -18.65 15.41
C VAL A 387 2.74 -20.08 15.11
N GLU A 388 3.43 -20.80 14.23
CA GLU A 388 3.12 -22.20 13.94
C GLU A 388 3.30 -23.09 15.18
N TRP A 389 4.35 -22.87 15.98
CA TRP A 389 4.54 -23.59 17.24
C TRP A 389 3.36 -23.37 18.21
N ALA A 390 2.88 -22.13 18.35
CA ALA A 390 1.71 -21.82 19.18
C ALA A 390 0.45 -22.55 18.66
N ILE A 391 0.20 -22.52 17.34
CA ILE A 391 -0.92 -23.24 16.73
C ILE A 391 -0.84 -24.75 17.01
N ASN A 392 0.35 -25.35 16.95
CA ASN A 392 0.50 -26.80 17.13
C ASN A 392 0.41 -27.24 18.61
N THR A 393 0.74 -26.37 19.55
CA THR A 393 0.92 -26.76 20.96
C THR A 393 -0.08 -26.14 21.93
N ARG A 394 -0.84 -25.11 21.52
CA ARG A 394 -1.81 -24.40 22.37
C ARG A 394 -3.26 -24.48 21.89
N MET A 395 -3.53 -25.20 20.80
CA MET A 395 -4.83 -25.21 20.12
C MET A 395 -5.41 -26.63 20.03
N GLN A 396 -6.72 -26.76 20.20
CA GLN A 396 -7.50 -27.97 19.90
C GLN A 396 -8.59 -27.65 18.88
N ALA A 397 -8.61 -28.33 17.74
CA ALA A 397 -9.38 -27.90 16.57
C ALA A 397 -10.91 -27.86 16.79
N ASP A 398 -11.47 -28.76 17.58
CA ASP A 398 -12.91 -28.82 17.90
C ASP A 398 -13.37 -27.68 18.81
N ARG A 399 -12.44 -27.06 19.54
CA ARG A 399 -12.71 -26.02 20.52
C ARG A 399 -12.22 -24.64 20.09
N ASP A 400 -11.05 -24.56 19.48
CA ASP A 400 -10.27 -23.33 19.36
C ASP A 400 -10.24 -22.77 17.92
N VAL A 401 -10.85 -23.48 16.97
CA VAL A 401 -11.05 -23.00 15.60
C VAL A 401 -12.48 -22.46 15.44
N MET A 402 -12.58 -21.25 14.88
CA MET A 402 -13.85 -20.63 14.49
C MET A 402 -13.91 -20.52 12.97
N ILE A 403 -14.95 -21.10 12.35
CA ILE A 403 -15.24 -20.91 10.93
C ILE A 403 -16.43 -19.97 10.81
N LEU A 404 -16.22 -18.84 10.15
CA LEU A 404 -17.30 -17.96 9.72
C LEU A 404 -17.65 -18.30 8.27
N PRO A 405 -18.94 -18.58 7.96
CA PRO A 405 -19.37 -18.86 6.61
C PRO A 405 -19.14 -17.64 5.71
N VAL A 406 -19.44 -17.78 4.42
CA VAL A 406 -19.16 -16.74 3.41
C VAL A 406 -19.68 -15.37 3.86
N MET A 407 -18.75 -14.43 3.98
CA MET A 407 -18.96 -13.03 4.36
C MET A 407 -18.44 -12.10 3.28
N TYR A 408 -18.90 -10.85 3.29
CA TYR A 408 -18.28 -9.80 2.49
C TYR A 408 -16.78 -9.68 2.81
N SER A 409 -15.95 -9.58 1.78
CA SER A 409 -14.51 -9.42 1.91
C SER A 409 -13.96 -8.62 0.72
N PRO A 410 -13.27 -7.49 0.94
CA PRO A 410 -12.71 -6.67 -0.14
C PRO A 410 -11.40 -7.28 -0.71
N THR A 411 -11.36 -8.59 -0.88
CA THR A 411 -10.21 -9.38 -1.33
C THR A 411 -10.29 -9.70 -2.83
N LEU A 412 -9.14 -9.99 -3.43
CA LEU A 412 -8.99 -10.56 -4.77
C LEU A 412 -8.52 -12.02 -4.71
N ASP A 413 -8.75 -12.67 -3.56
CA ASP A 413 -8.44 -14.08 -3.31
C ASP A 413 -9.00 -14.97 -4.44
N PRO A 414 -8.16 -15.67 -5.20
CA PRO A 414 -8.60 -16.52 -6.31
C PRO A 414 -9.42 -17.74 -5.85
N SER A 415 -9.37 -18.10 -4.57
CA SER A 415 -10.20 -19.17 -3.99
C SER A 415 -11.59 -18.69 -3.52
N ALA A 416 -11.88 -17.38 -3.65
CA ALA A 416 -13.17 -16.83 -3.25
C ALA A 416 -14.31 -17.47 -4.05
N PRO A 417 -15.41 -17.90 -3.39
CA PRO A 417 -16.54 -18.52 -4.09
C PRO A 417 -17.32 -17.51 -4.95
N TYR A 418 -17.26 -16.23 -4.60
CA TYR A 418 -17.89 -15.12 -5.32
C TYR A 418 -17.00 -13.87 -5.26
N PRO A 419 -17.15 -12.93 -6.23
CA PRO A 419 -16.48 -11.64 -6.15
C PRO A 419 -16.78 -10.94 -4.82
N ARG A 420 -15.73 -10.46 -4.16
CA ARG A 420 -15.81 -9.74 -2.87
C ARG A 420 -16.46 -10.53 -1.72
N ALA A 421 -16.33 -11.85 -1.72
CA ALA A 421 -16.81 -12.69 -0.63
C ALA A 421 -15.78 -13.78 -0.27
N SER A 422 -15.72 -14.19 0.99
CA SER A 422 -14.85 -15.29 1.41
C SER A 422 -15.37 -15.96 2.69
N SER A 423 -15.14 -17.26 2.83
CA SER A 423 -15.23 -17.95 4.12
C SER A 423 -14.01 -17.58 4.95
N LYS A 424 -14.19 -17.36 6.24
CA LYS A 424 -13.13 -16.87 7.12
C LYS A 424 -12.87 -17.84 8.27
N MET A 425 -11.64 -17.86 8.76
CA MET A 425 -11.24 -18.74 9.86
C MET A 425 -10.43 -17.99 10.92
N GLY A 426 -10.79 -18.20 12.17
CA GLY A 426 -10.04 -17.79 13.34
C GLY A 426 -9.43 -19.00 14.06
N ILE A 427 -8.22 -18.85 14.58
CA ILE A 427 -7.55 -19.82 15.44
C ILE A 427 -7.16 -19.15 16.76
N ASP A 428 -7.69 -19.65 17.87
CA ASP A 428 -7.21 -19.33 19.21
C ASP A 428 -6.02 -20.25 19.54
N ALA A 429 -4.81 -19.69 19.49
CA ALA A 429 -3.57 -20.38 19.83
C ALA A 429 -2.99 -19.85 21.16
N THR A 430 -3.86 -19.42 22.07
CA THR A 430 -3.46 -18.92 23.40
C THR A 430 -3.56 -20.00 24.47
N ALA A 431 -2.56 -20.07 25.36
CA ALA A 431 -2.51 -21.03 26.46
C ALA A 431 -3.69 -20.87 27.44
N PRO A 432 -4.27 -21.95 28.01
CA PRO A 432 -5.32 -21.83 29.03
C PRO A 432 -4.90 -20.89 30.18
N LEU A 433 -5.81 -20.01 30.60
CA LEU A 433 -5.47 -18.97 31.60
C LEU A 433 -5.07 -19.57 32.95
N GLU A 434 -5.74 -20.64 33.34
CA GLU A 434 -5.52 -21.38 34.57
C GLU A 434 -4.21 -22.19 34.60
N ASP A 435 -3.57 -22.39 33.45
CA ASP A 435 -2.40 -23.27 33.32
C ASP A 435 -1.25 -22.63 32.51
N LYS A 436 -1.18 -21.29 32.48
CA LYS A 436 -0.18 -20.56 31.66
C LYS A 436 1.26 -21.03 31.88
N GLU A 437 1.64 -21.41 33.11
CA GLU A 437 3.00 -21.87 33.42
C GLU A 437 3.37 -23.16 32.69
N ALA A 438 2.43 -24.10 32.50
CA ALA A 438 2.70 -25.36 31.80
C ALA A 438 2.98 -25.16 30.29
N PHE A 439 2.59 -24.02 29.74
CA PHE A 439 2.78 -23.66 28.33
C PHE A 439 3.91 -22.64 28.11
N ALA A 440 4.64 -22.27 29.15
CA ALA A 440 5.76 -21.34 29.06
C ALA A 440 6.90 -21.93 28.20
N PRO A 441 7.53 -21.13 27.33
CA PRO A 441 8.71 -21.56 26.58
C PRO A 441 9.84 -21.97 27.52
N VAL A 442 10.58 -23.01 27.15
CA VAL A 442 11.80 -23.37 27.87
C VAL A 442 12.86 -22.28 27.69
N PHE A 443 13.53 -21.90 28.77
CA PHE A 443 14.60 -20.91 28.76
C PHE A 443 15.91 -21.57 29.21
N THR A 444 16.96 -21.48 28.39
CA THR A 444 18.30 -21.92 28.79
C THR A 444 19.02 -20.75 29.47
N PRO A 445 19.42 -20.85 30.76
CA PRO A 445 20.12 -19.77 31.43
C PRO A 445 21.38 -19.31 30.68
N GLY A 446 21.44 -18.02 30.35
CA GLY A 446 22.54 -17.39 29.62
C GLY A 446 22.44 -17.43 28.09
N GLN A 447 21.36 -17.97 27.50
CA GLN A 447 21.17 -18.01 26.05
C GLN A 447 21.05 -16.63 25.38
N ASP A 448 20.74 -15.60 26.17
CA ASP A 448 20.57 -14.20 25.78
C ASP A 448 21.84 -13.35 25.97
N ALA A 449 22.97 -13.97 26.31
CA ALA A 449 24.22 -13.25 26.51
C ALA A 449 24.75 -12.67 25.16
N PRO A 450 24.94 -11.34 25.04
CA PRO A 450 25.27 -10.70 23.76
C PRO A 450 26.55 -11.23 23.09
N TYR A 451 27.55 -11.62 23.89
CA TYR A 451 28.81 -12.15 23.37
C TYR A 451 28.63 -13.49 22.62
N ILE A 452 27.65 -14.31 23.01
CA ILE A 452 27.37 -15.59 22.33
C ILE A 452 26.85 -15.30 20.93
N GLU A 453 25.91 -14.37 20.81
CA GLU A 453 25.34 -13.97 19.52
C GLU A 453 26.40 -13.35 18.61
N GLU A 454 27.21 -12.43 19.12
CA GLU A 454 28.32 -11.81 18.37
C GLU A 454 29.29 -12.86 17.83
N MET A 455 29.76 -13.78 18.68
CA MET A 455 30.66 -14.86 18.27
C MET A 455 30.06 -15.74 17.15
N LEU A 456 28.77 -16.06 17.23
CA LEU A 456 28.09 -16.86 16.21
C LEU A 456 27.88 -16.09 14.90
N ARG A 457 27.49 -14.81 14.97
CA ARG A 457 27.33 -13.94 13.79
C ARG A 457 28.65 -13.79 13.03
N ASP A 458 29.74 -13.50 13.75
CA ASP A 458 31.09 -13.40 13.18
C ASP A 458 31.52 -14.67 12.45
N PHE A 459 31.24 -15.83 13.04
CA PHE A 459 31.54 -17.12 12.41
C PHE A 459 30.70 -17.34 11.14
N MET A 460 29.40 -17.01 11.18
CA MET A 460 28.50 -17.14 10.03
C MET A 460 28.88 -16.20 8.88
N ASP A 461 29.25 -14.97 9.16
CA ASP A 461 29.63 -13.99 8.14
C ASP A 461 30.93 -14.37 7.44
N LYS A 462 31.88 -14.95 8.18
CA LYS A 462 33.11 -15.52 7.58
C LYS A 462 32.83 -16.70 6.65
N ARG A 463 31.78 -17.49 6.91
CA ARG A 463 31.39 -18.63 6.08
C ARG A 463 30.70 -18.22 4.77
N ARG A 464 30.11 -17.02 4.72
CA ARG A 464 29.41 -16.49 3.53
C ARG A 464 30.32 -15.80 2.52
N LYS A 465 31.54 -15.44 2.92
CA LYS A 465 32.61 -14.92 2.06
C LYS A 465 33.42 -16.07 1.48
#